data_AF-A0A7L3M9B1-F1
#
_entry.id   AF-A0A7L3M9B1-F1
#
_cell.length_a   1.000
_cell.length_b   1.000
_cell.length_c   1.000
_cell.angle_alpha   90.00
_cell.angle_beta   90.00
_cell.angle_gamma   90.00
#
_symmetry.space_group_name_H-M   'P 1'
#
loop_
_entity.id
_entity.type
_entity.pdbx_description
1 polymer ?
#
loop_
_entity_poly.entity_id
_entity_poly.type
_entity_poly.pdbx_seq_one_letter_code
_entity_poly.pdbx_strand_id
1 'polypeptide(L)'
;AADKIRLIPQDFFAELCEQIIQHLNHKIPGINTAELCQRIQTSGVDINIGDLAKIANTLSFLFSTAARNNLSTEELVTTLGSGVSTLPKHAVQVIRHVWNEQGKAIAVSEDEGNMATVGQVTKGKVQL
;
A
#
# COMPACT_ATOMS: atom_id res chain seq x y z
N ALA A 1 -11.33 -11.56 5.92
CA ALA A 1 -10.45 -10.45 5.52
C ALA A 1 -11.22 -9.15 5.23
N ALA A 2 -11.93 -9.00 4.10
CA ALA A 2 -12.57 -7.70 3.75
C ALA A 2 -13.66 -7.23 4.74
N ASP A 3 -14.40 -8.15 5.34
CA ASP A 3 -15.38 -7.83 6.40
C ASP A 3 -14.75 -7.32 7.69
N LYS A 4 -13.45 -7.57 7.91
CA LYS A 4 -12.73 -7.05 9.09
C LYS A 4 -12.17 -5.64 8.87
N ILE A 5 -12.03 -5.17 7.62
CA ILE A 5 -11.57 -3.79 7.32
C ILE A 5 -12.48 -2.76 7.96
N ARG A 6 -13.80 -3.01 7.98
CA ARG A 6 -14.80 -2.14 8.61
C ARG A 6 -14.69 -2.09 10.14
N LEU A 7 -14.00 -3.04 10.76
CA LEU A 7 -13.69 -3.03 12.20
C LEU A 7 -12.42 -2.22 12.48
N ILE A 8 -11.57 -1.99 11.49
CA ILE A 8 -10.34 -1.20 11.66
C ILE A 8 -10.73 0.28 11.80
N PRO A 9 -10.38 0.92 12.92
CA PRO A 9 -10.62 2.35 13.11
C PRO A 9 -9.87 3.17 12.06
N GLN A 10 -10.40 4.35 11.77
CA GLN A 10 -9.86 5.23 10.73
C GLN A 10 -8.38 5.56 10.97
N ASP A 11 -7.97 5.86 12.20
CA ASP A 11 -6.60 6.19 12.56
C ASP A 11 -5.61 5.07 12.19
N PHE A 12 -5.94 3.83 12.54
CA PHE A 12 -5.09 2.68 12.20
C PHE A 12 -5.04 2.40 10.71
N PHE A 13 -6.17 2.59 10.03
CA PHE A 13 -6.23 2.40 8.58
C PHE A 13 -5.41 3.48 7.85
N ALA A 14 -5.39 4.71 8.37
CA ALA A 14 -4.53 5.79 7.86
C ALA A 14 -3.07 5.45 8.04
N GLU A 15 -2.65 5.08 9.25
CA GLU A 15 -1.28 4.70 9.55
C GLU A 15 -0.80 3.54 8.66
N LEU A 16 -1.66 2.55 8.40
CA LEU A 16 -1.36 1.45 7.48
C LEU A 16 -1.14 1.94 6.04
N CYS A 17 -2.04 2.78 5.52
CA CYS A 17 -1.90 3.35 4.17
C CYS A 17 -0.61 4.17 4.05
N GLU A 18 -0.30 4.98 5.06
CA GLU A 18 0.92 5.80 5.08
C GLU A 18 2.18 4.93 5.06
N GLN A 19 2.25 3.91 5.91
CA GLN A 19 3.39 2.98 5.92
C GLN A 19 3.55 2.28 4.57
N ILE A 20 2.45 1.88 3.92
CA ILE A 20 2.52 1.29 2.58
C ILE A 20 3.11 2.27 1.58
N ILE A 21 2.59 3.51 1.53
CA ILE A 21 3.12 4.52 0.61
C ILE A 21 4.59 4.81 0.90
N GLN A 22 4.98 4.94 2.17
CA GLN A 22 6.36 5.15 2.57
C GLN A 22 7.26 3.97 2.17
N HIS A 23 6.77 2.74 2.29
CA HIS A 23 7.49 1.55 1.86
C HIS A 23 7.69 1.54 0.34
N LEU A 24 6.65 1.89 -0.42
CA LEU A 24 6.72 2.05 -1.88
C LEU A 24 7.63 3.20 -2.32
N ASN A 25 7.76 4.25 -1.51
CA ASN A 25 8.70 5.36 -1.72
C ASN A 25 10.13 5.04 -1.23
N HIS A 26 10.43 3.80 -0.82
CA HIS A 26 11.70 3.42 -0.21
C HIS A 26 12.09 4.22 1.06
N LYS A 27 11.13 4.90 1.72
CA LYS A 27 11.36 5.63 2.98
C LYS A 27 11.49 4.70 4.18
N ILE A 28 10.79 3.56 4.16
CA ILE A 28 10.85 2.55 5.21
C ILE A 28 11.13 1.16 4.62
N PRO A 29 11.87 0.29 5.33
CA PRO A 29 12.25 -1.03 4.82
C PRO A 29 11.06 -2.02 4.75
N GLY A 30 9.94 -1.73 5.41
CA GLY A 30 8.78 -2.61 5.47
C GLY A 30 7.65 -2.02 6.30
N ILE A 31 6.46 -2.60 6.19
CA ILE A 31 5.27 -2.21 6.95
C ILE A 31 5.23 -3.02 8.25
N ASN A 32 5.12 -2.33 9.39
CA ASN A 32 5.04 -2.97 10.71
C ASN A 32 3.62 -3.46 11.02
N THR A 33 3.13 -4.44 10.26
CA THR A 33 1.80 -5.04 10.47
C THR A 33 1.66 -5.70 11.85
N ALA A 34 2.74 -6.19 12.46
CA ALA A 34 2.70 -6.79 13.79
C ALA A 34 2.32 -5.78 14.89
N GLU A 35 3.01 -4.64 14.93
CA GLU A 35 2.74 -3.57 15.90
C GLU A 35 1.33 -3.01 15.73
N LEU A 36 0.97 -2.72 14.47
CA LEU A 36 -0.32 -2.13 14.12
C LEU A 36 -1.47 -3.09 14.48
N CYS A 37 -1.29 -4.40 14.22
CA CYS A 37 -2.22 -5.44 14.64
C CYS A 37 -2.38 -5.52 16.16
N GLN A 38 -1.29 -5.42 16.91
CA GLN A 38 -1.33 -5.43 18.38
C GLN A 38 -2.06 -4.20 18.93
N ARG A 39 -1.84 -3.02 18.35
CA ARG A 39 -2.52 -1.78 18.77
C ARG A 39 -4.01 -1.81 18.46
N ILE A 40 -4.39 -2.28 17.26
CA ILE A 40 -5.82 -2.45 16.89
C ILE A 40 -6.51 -3.42 17.89
N GLN A 41 -5.86 -4.53 18.24
CA GLN A 41 -6.38 -5.47 19.24
C GLN A 41 -6.51 -4.83 20.63
N THR A 42 -5.55 -4.01 21.03
CA THR A 42 -5.59 -3.25 22.30
C THR A 42 -6.78 -2.29 22.34
N SER A 43 -7.22 -1.78 21.19
CA SER A 43 -8.43 -0.95 21.07
C SER A 43 -9.74 -1.74 21.10
N GLY A 44 -9.69 -3.07 21.29
CA GLY A 44 -10.87 -3.94 21.39
C GLY A 44 -11.34 -4.53 20.06
N VAL A 45 -10.53 -4.44 19.00
CA VAL A 45 -10.88 -4.95 17.67
C VAL A 45 -10.24 -6.32 17.43
N ASP A 46 -11.07 -7.34 17.17
CA ASP A 46 -10.61 -8.69 16.84
C ASP A 46 -10.08 -8.78 15.40
N ILE A 47 -8.80 -8.47 15.23
CA ILE A 47 -8.08 -8.64 13.96
C ILE A 47 -6.80 -9.45 14.18
N ASN A 48 -6.57 -10.42 13.30
CA ASN A 48 -5.34 -11.21 13.31
C ASN A 48 -4.31 -10.60 12.35
N ILE A 49 -3.04 -10.80 12.64
CA ILE A 49 -1.93 -10.33 11.81
C ILE A 49 -2.03 -10.86 10.38
N GLY A 50 -2.55 -12.08 10.19
CA GLY A 50 -2.79 -12.66 8.88
C GLY A 50 -3.87 -11.94 8.07
N ASP A 51 -4.92 -11.42 8.72
CA ASP A 51 -5.91 -10.57 8.05
C ASP A 51 -5.32 -9.21 7.71
N LEU A 52 -4.59 -8.59 8.65
CA LEU A 52 -3.97 -7.28 8.42
C LEU A 52 -2.91 -7.33 7.33
N ALA A 53 -2.08 -8.38 7.28
CA ALA A 53 -1.09 -8.59 6.23
C ALA A 53 -1.75 -8.76 4.85
N LYS A 54 -2.88 -9.48 4.76
CA LYS A 54 -3.64 -9.57 3.51
C LYS A 54 -4.14 -8.20 3.06
N ILE A 55 -4.69 -7.40 3.98
CA ILE A 55 -5.16 -6.05 3.69
C ILE A 55 -3.99 -5.17 3.22
N ALA A 56 -2.87 -5.22 3.93
CA ALA A 56 -1.66 -4.48 3.57
C ALA A 56 -1.15 -4.85 2.17
N ASN A 57 -1.08 -6.14 1.84
CA ASN A 57 -0.69 -6.61 0.52
C ASN A 57 -1.66 -6.15 -0.58
N THR A 58 -2.98 -6.21 -0.32
CA THR A 58 -3.98 -5.71 -1.27
C THR A 58 -3.82 -4.21 -1.53
N LEU A 59 -3.66 -3.41 -0.47
CA LEU A 59 -3.45 -1.97 -0.57
C LEU A 59 -2.11 -1.63 -1.23
N SER A 60 -1.05 -2.35 -0.91
CA SER A 60 0.26 -2.20 -1.56
C SER A 60 0.15 -2.45 -3.06
N PHE A 61 -0.49 -3.55 -3.46
CA PHE A 61 -0.72 -3.84 -4.87
C PHE A 61 -1.55 -2.75 -5.56
N LEU A 62 -2.60 -2.26 -4.90
CA LEU A 62 -3.44 -1.18 -5.40
C LEU A 62 -2.63 0.10 -5.62
N PHE A 63 -1.89 0.55 -4.61
CA PHE A 63 -1.09 1.77 -4.69
C PHE A 63 0.04 1.66 -5.72
N SER A 64 0.73 0.52 -5.80
CA SER A 64 1.72 0.26 -6.84
C SER A 64 1.10 0.27 -8.24
N THR A 65 -0.07 -0.35 -8.40
CA THR A 65 -0.79 -0.35 -9.69
C THR A 65 -1.23 1.06 -10.05
N ALA A 66 -1.75 1.81 -9.09
CA ALA A 66 -2.17 3.19 -9.27
C ALA A 66 -0.99 4.08 -9.66
N ALA A 67 0.17 3.90 -9.02
CA ALA A 67 1.37 4.67 -9.34
C ALA A 67 1.87 4.34 -10.75
N ARG A 68 1.97 3.05 -11.08
CA ARG A 68 2.39 2.56 -12.40
C ARG A 68 1.47 3.06 -13.53
N ASN A 69 0.17 3.14 -13.28
CA ASN A 69 -0.80 3.64 -14.26
C ASN A 69 -1.01 5.16 -14.17
N ASN A 70 -0.25 5.86 -13.32
CA ASN A 70 -0.38 7.29 -13.07
C ASN A 70 -1.83 7.72 -12.74
N LEU A 71 -2.53 6.90 -11.94
CA LEU A 71 -3.94 7.13 -11.61
C LEU A 71 -4.08 8.38 -10.73
N SER A 72 -5.02 9.23 -11.11
CA SER A 72 -5.46 10.33 -10.28
C SER A 72 -6.23 9.83 -9.06
N THR A 73 -6.34 10.68 -8.04
CA THR A 73 -7.09 10.41 -6.81
C THR A 73 -8.53 9.94 -7.08
N GLU A 74 -9.19 10.52 -8.08
CA GLU A 74 -10.55 10.14 -8.48
C GLU A 74 -10.62 8.77 -9.16
N GLU A 75 -9.65 8.46 -10.03
CA GLU A 75 -9.53 7.16 -10.71
C GLU A 75 -9.23 6.03 -9.71
N LEU A 76 -8.37 6.29 -8.72
CA LEU A 76 -8.09 5.35 -7.64
C LEU A 76 -9.35 5.05 -6.83
N VAL A 77 -10.10 6.08 -6.42
CA VAL A 77 -11.35 5.92 -5.67
C VAL A 77 -12.41 5.19 -6.51
N THR A 78 -12.47 5.44 -7.81
CA THR A 78 -13.38 4.74 -8.73
C THR A 78 -13.00 3.27 -8.88
N THR A 79 -11.70 2.98 -9.00
CA THR A 79 -11.16 1.60 -9.02
C THR A 79 -11.44 0.86 -7.71
N LEU A 80 -11.37 1.56 -6.57
CA LEU A 80 -11.77 1.03 -5.27
C LEU A 80 -13.28 0.76 -5.22
N GLY A 81 -14.11 1.73 -5.61
CA GLY A 81 -15.57 1.58 -5.58
C GLY A 81 -16.09 0.45 -6.46
N SER A 82 -15.40 0.17 -7.58
CA SER A 82 -15.77 -0.88 -8.53
C SER A 82 -15.13 -2.25 -8.20
N GLY A 83 -13.85 -2.28 -7.83
CA GLY A 83 -13.10 -3.50 -7.56
C GLY A 83 -13.22 -4.04 -6.13
N VAL A 84 -13.56 -3.18 -5.17
CA VAL A 84 -13.74 -3.53 -3.74
C VAL A 84 -15.04 -2.94 -3.23
N SER A 85 -16.16 -3.53 -3.66
CA SER A 85 -17.53 -3.20 -3.21
C SER A 85 -17.77 -3.36 -1.70
N THR A 86 -16.74 -3.79 -0.95
CA THR A 86 -16.77 -4.11 0.47
C THR A 86 -16.00 -3.12 1.37
N LEU A 87 -15.29 -2.14 0.81
CA LEU A 87 -14.54 -1.18 1.64
C LEU A 87 -15.49 -0.17 2.32
N PRO A 88 -15.29 0.13 3.61
CA PRO A 88 -16.11 1.12 4.31
C PRO A 88 -15.77 2.55 3.88
N LYS A 89 -16.71 3.48 4.07
CA LYS A 89 -16.59 4.88 3.62
C LYS A 89 -15.36 5.57 4.21
N HIS A 90 -15.04 5.34 5.49
CA HIS A 90 -13.87 5.93 6.13
C HIS A 90 -12.56 5.44 5.52
N ALA A 91 -12.48 4.16 5.12
CA ALA A 91 -11.31 3.62 4.47
C ALA A 91 -11.07 4.28 3.09
N VAL A 92 -12.13 4.49 2.32
CA VAL A 92 -12.04 5.19 1.03
C VAL A 92 -11.58 6.64 1.22
N GLN A 93 -12.10 7.34 2.23
CA GLN A 93 -11.69 8.71 2.58
C GLN A 93 -10.20 8.79 2.91
N VAL A 94 -9.72 7.85 3.74
CA VAL A 94 -8.31 7.76 4.12
C VAL A 94 -7.43 7.49 2.90
N ILE A 95 -7.77 6.51 2.07
CA ILE A 95 -6.98 6.19 0.87
C ILE A 95 -6.91 7.40 -0.06
N ARG A 96 -8.05 8.07 -0.29
CA ARG A 96 -8.12 9.29 -1.09
C ARG A 96 -7.17 10.36 -0.56
N HIS A 97 -7.19 10.60 0.75
CA HIS A 97 -6.35 11.60 1.39
C HIS A 97 -4.87 11.24 1.29
N VAL A 98 -4.48 10.05 1.75
CA VAL A 98 -3.09 9.59 1.76
C VAL A 98 -2.51 9.53 0.34
N TRP A 99 -3.30 9.10 -0.65
CA TRP A 99 -2.90 9.14 -2.06
C TRP A 99 -2.74 10.56 -2.61
N ASN A 100 -3.65 11.47 -2.28
CA ASN A 100 -3.56 12.86 -2.73
C ASN A 100 -2.29 13.55 -2.20
N GLU A 101 -1.96 13.29 -0.94
CA GLU A 101 -0.80 13.89 -0.26
C GLU A 101 0.53 13.22 -0.65
N GLN A 102 0.58 11.88 -0.66
CA GLN A 102 1.83 11.11 -0.78
C GLN A 102 1.91 10.23 -2.03
N GLY A 103 0.78 9.95 -2.70
CA GLY A 103 0.73 9.08 -3.88
C GLY A 103 1.51 9.63 -5.08
N LYS A 104 1.57 10.97 -5.22
CA LYS A 104 2.41 11.64 -6.23
C LYS A 104 3.90 11.34 -6.06
N ALA A 105 4.35 11.11 -4.82
CA ALA A 105 5.75 10.78 -4.55
C ALA A 105 6.09 9.34 -4.97
N ILE A 106 5.12 8.40 -4.99
CA ILE A 106 5.38 7.03 -5.49
C ILE A 106 5.69 7.07 -6.99
N ALA A 107 5.03 7.94 -7.75
CA ALA A 107 5.21 8.07 -9.19
C ALA A 107 6.56 8.72 -9.60
N VAL A 108 7.31 9.31 -8.66
CA VAL A 108 8.56 10.05 -8.96
C VAL A 108 9.83 9.20 -8.80
N SER A 109 9.70 7.87 -8.75
CA SER A 109 10.85 6.95 -8.83
C SER A 109 10.97 6.24 -10.18
N GLU A 110 10.24 6.68 -11.21
CA GLU A 110 10.74 6.55 -12.59
C GLU A 110 11.73 7.70 -12.83
N ASP A 111 12.94 7.46 -12.34
CA ASP A 111 14.23 7.79 -12.96
C ASP A 111 14.19 8.90 -14.02
N GLU A 112 14.83 10.01 -13.65
CA GLU A 112 15.71 10.77 -14.54
C GLU A 112 16.26 9.90 -15.67
N GLY A 113 15.78 10.13 -16.90
CA GLY A 113 16.52 9.74 -18.10
C GLY A 113 16.86 8.26 -18.22
N ASN A 114 16.01 7.54 -18.95
CA ASN A 114 16.41 6.64 -20.03
C ASN A 114 17.90 6.72 -20.45
N MET A 115 18.80 6.10 -19.69
CA MET A 115 20.15 5.68 -20.10
C MET A 115 20.58 4.49 -19.24
N ALA A 116 20.56 3.33 -19.89
CA ALA A 116 21.28 2.10 -19.55
C ALA A 116 20.89 1.47 -18.20
N THR A 117 20.36 0.26 -18.18
CA THR A 117 21.06 -0.89 -18.73
C THR A 117 20.10 -2.06 -18.85
N VAL A 118 19.90 -2.51 -20.09
CA VAL A 118 19.50 -3.89 -20.38
C VAL A 118 20.63 -4.81 -19.92
N GLY A 119 20.56 -5.23 -18.65
CA GLY A 119 21.52 -6.12 -18.00
C GLY A 119 20.85 -7.42 -17.62
N GLN A 120 20.58 -8.22 -18.64
CA GLN A 120 20.13 -9.60 -18.56
C GLN A 120 20.87 -10.41 -17.49
N VAL A 121 20.08 -10.96 -16.57
CA VAL A 121 20.09 -12.30 -16.00
C VAL A 121 21.40 -13.12 -15.90
N THR A 122 21.55 -13.74 -14.72
CA THR A 122 22.10 -15.10 -14.46
C THR A 122 23.58 -15.23 -14.05
N LYS A 123 23.75 -15.51 -12.75
CA LYS A 123 24.54 -16.64 -12.18
C LYS A 123 26.07 -16.50 -12.12
N GLY A 124 26.54 -16.39 -10.86
CA GLY A 124 27.49 -17.34 -10.25
C GLY A 124 28.82 -17.64 -10.98
N LYS A 125 29.89 -17.11 -10.40
CA LYS A 125 31.29 -17.59 -10.38
C LYS A 125 31.62 -18.89 -11.14
N VAL A 126 32.65 -18.86 -11.99
CA VAL A 126 34.03 -19.36 -11.69
C VAL A 126 34.98 -19.11 -12.88
N GLN A 127 36.19 -18.74 -12.47
CA GLN A 127 37.46 -18.45 -13.16
C GLN A 127 38.02 -19.62 -13.98
N LEU A 128 38.65 -19.33 -15.13
CA LEU A 128 39.71 -20.16 -15.74
C LEU A 128 41.07 -19.61 -15.33
#